data_AF-A0A6G6YQG6-F1
#
_entry.id   AF-A0A6G6YQG6-F1
#
_cell.length_a   1.000
_cell.length_b   1.000
_cell.length_c   1.000
_cell.angle_alpha   90.00
_cell.angle_beta   90.00
_cell.angle_gamma   90.00
#
_symmetry.space_group_name_H-M   'P 1'
#
loop_
_entity.id
_entity.type
_entity.pdbx_description
1 polymer ?
#
loop_
_entity_poly.entity_id
_entity_poly.type
_entity_poly.pdbx_seq_one_letter_code
_entity_poly.pdbx_strand_id
1 'polypeptide(L)'
;MVTNAAPTAVNRVVCYCDDCQAFMHRVGRADLLDVHGGTDIVQVAPASLSFVQGHDKIAGLRLTPKGLYRWHTTCCNSPVGNSLTPAVPFVGIAVQAFDGGASRVDEVFGKPTGAILGKYAIGEAPKGSTGFNPSLILRVIGKVLGWRLRGRTWPHPFFKRETNAPIYPLTVLSQGEREALRPLCGPRPTAPAGPV
;
A
#
# COMPACT_ATOMS: atom_id res chain seq x y z
N MET A 1 6.88 -3.44 13.12
CA MET A 1 8.24 -2.88 13.18
C MET A 1 8.94 -3.06 11.84
N VAL A 2 9.61 -2.03 11.34
CA VAL A 2 10.46 -2.11 10.14
C VAL A 2 11.92 -2.00 10.56
N THR A 3 12.72 -3.03 10.27
CA THR A 3 14.16 -3.07 10.54
C THR A 3 14.97 -2.51 9.36
N ASN A 4 16.20 -2.05 9.64
CA ASN A 4 17.09 -1.42 8.65
C ASN A 4 16.41 -0.24 7.92
N ALA A 5 15.67 0.57 8.69
CA ALA A 5 14.97 1.73 8.18
C ALA A 5 15.96 2.81 7.73
N ALA A 6 15.98 3.10 6.43
CA ALA A 6 16.80 4.13 5.82
C ALA A 6 16.23 4.52 4.44
N PRO A 7 16.48 5.75 3.95
CA PRO A 7 16.02 6.16 2.61
C PRO A 7 16.57 5.27 1.49
N THR A 8 17.80 4.78 1.65
CA THR A 8 18.46 3.87 0.71
C THR A 8 17.99 2.42 0.83
N ALA A 9 17.26 2.06 1.88
CA ALA A 9 16.71 0.71 2.07
C ALA A 9 15.31 0.56 1.47
N VAL A 10 14.54 1.65 1.36
CA VAL A 10 13.14 1.62 0.92
C VAL A 10 12.91 2.22 -0.48
N ASN A 11 11.72 2.02 -1.01
CA ASN A 11 11.16 2.88 -2.07
C ASN A 11 9.93 3.60 -1.51
N ARG A 12 9.79 4.91 -1.69
CA ARG A 12 8.62 5.66 -1.20
C ARG A 12 7.97 6.42 -2.34
N VAL A 13 6.67 6.26 -2.51
CA VAL A 13 5.89 6.90 -3.57
C VAL A 13 4.49 7.25 -3.07
N VAL A 14 3.87 8.26 -3.68
CA VAL A 14 2.43 8.51 -3.51
C VAL A 14 1.68 7.87 -4.68
N CYS A 15 0.73 6.98 -4.38
CA CYS A 15 -0.08 6.31 -5.38
C CYS A 15 -1.49 6.88 -5.43
N TYR A 16 -1.91 7.32 -6.61
CA TYR A 16 -3.22 7.94 -6.84
C TYR A 16 -4.23 7.02 -7.50
N CYS A 17 -3.95 5.72 -7.62
CA CYS A 17 -4.89 4.84 -8.32
C CYS A 17 -6.23 4.72 -7.61
N ASP A 18 -7.26 4.57 -8.44
CA ASP A 18 -8.63 4.28 -8.04
C ASP A 18 -8.73 3.05 -7.13
N ASP A 19 -7.89 2.03 -7.32
CA ASP A 19 -7.86 0.86 -6.43
C ASP A 19 -7.23 1.17 -5.04
N CYS A 20 -6.37 2.18 -4.87
CA CYS A 20 -5.91 2.62 -3.54
C CYS A 20 -7.02 3.42 -2.84
N GLN A 21 -7.69 4.30 -3.58
CA GLN A 21 -8.85 5.05 -3.09
C GLN A 21 -9.98 4.08 -2.67
N ALA A 22 -10.36 3.15 -3.54
CA ALA A 22 -11.42 2.17 -3.28
C ALA A 22 -11.13 1.32 -2.03
N PHE A 23 -9.87 0.95 -1.81
CA PHE A 23 -9.48 0.25 -0.60
C PHE A 23 -9.73 1.10 0.65
N MET A 24 -9.26 2.35 0.66
CA MET A 24 -9.45 3.24 1.80
C MET A 24 -10.95 3.48 2.08
N HIS A 25 -11.75 3.69 1.04
CA HIS A 25 -13.21 3.76 1.20
C HIS A 25 -13.81 2.47 1.76
N ARG A 26 -13.41 1.30 1.25
CA ARG A 26 -13.95 0.00 1.70
C ARG A 26 -13.65 -0.30 3.17
N VAL A 27 -12.51 0.15 3.68
CA VAL A 27 -12.15 -0.02 5.10
C VAL A 27 -12.59 1.17 5.96
N GLY A 28 -13.28 2.16 5.39
CA GLY A 28 -13.73 3.35 6.11
C GLY A 28 -12.60 4.26 6.57
N ARG A 29 -11.47 4.26 5.87
CA ARG A 29 -10.27 5.07 6.18
C ARG A 29 -9.92 6.08 5.08
N ALA A 30 -10.94 6.61 4.40
CA ALA A 30 -10.74 7.65 3.39
C ALA A 30 -10.15 8.95 3.99
N ASP A 31 -10.26 9.13 5.31
CA ASP A 31 -9.58 10.19 6.08
C ASP A 31 -8.05 10.17 5.91
N LEU A 32 -7.47 9.03 5.51
CA LEU A 32 -6.03 8.87 5.31
C LEU A 32 -5.55 9.23 3.89
N LEU A 33 -6.46 9.49 2.96
CA LEU A 33 -6.09 9.93 1.62
C LEU A 33 -5.65 11.40 1.66
N ASP A 34 -4.70 11.77 0.81
CA ASP A 34 -4.43 13.19 0.58
C ASP A 34 -5.56 13.86 -0.21
N VAL A 35 -5.47 15.18 -0.41
CA VAL A 35 -6.51 16.00 -1.05
C VAL A 35 -6.84 15.55 -2.49
N HIS A 36 -5.91 14.83 -3.12
CA HIS A 36 -6.00 14.33 -4.48
C HIS A 36 -6.30 12.81 -4.51
N GLY A 37 -6.68 12.20 -3.38
CA GLY A 37 -6.97 10.77 -3.30
C GLY A 37 -5.71 9.90 -3.31
N GLY A 38 -4.55 10.45 -2.94
CA GLY A 38 -3.28 9.76 -2.89
C GLY A 38 -3.07 9.00 -1.59
N THR A 39 -2.41 7.84 -1.69
CA THR A 39 -1.85 7.13 -0.55
C THR A 39 -0.32 7.20 -0.60
N ASP A 40 0.30 7.75 0.44
CA ASP A 40 1.76 7.74 0.59
C ASP A 40 2.22 6.40 1.17
N ILE A 41 3.10 5.71 0.43
CA ILE A 41 3.44 4.31 0.64
C ILE A 41 4.96 4.15 0.74
N VAL A 42 5.41 3.62 1.87
CA VAL A 42 6.78 3.13 2.07
C VAL A 42 6.84 1.65 1.70
N GLN A 43 7.69 1.31 0.74
CA GLN A 43 7.85 -0.03 0.19
C GLN A 43 9.15 -0.65 0.69
N VAL A 44 9.03 -1.82 1.29
CA VAL A 44 10.10 -2.55 1.97
C VAL A 44 10.16 -4.00 1.48
N ALA A 45 11.30 -4.64 1.73
CA ALA A 45 11.39 -6.09 1.63
C ALA A 45 10.57 -6.75 2.75
N PRO A 46 9.87 -7.88 2.49
CA PRO A 46 9.10 -8.59 3.51
C PRO A 46 9.92 -8.93 4.76
N ALA A 47 11.16 -9.40 4.59
CA ALA A 47 12.05 -9.76 5.70
C ALA A 47 12.47 -8.57 6.59
N SER A 48 12.16 -7.34 6.19
CA SER A 48 12.38 -6.15 7.02
C SER A 48 11.19 -5.83 7.92
N LEU A 49 10.00 -6.40 7.66
CA LEU A 49 8.77 -6.11 8.40
C LEU A 49 8.39 -7.29 9.29
N SER A 50 8.13 -7.01 10.56
CA SER A 50 7.52 -7.95 11.49
C SER A 50 6.37 -7.31 12.28
N PHE A 51 5.35 -8.10 12.57
CA PHE A 51 4.36 -7.76 13.59
C PHE A 51 4.88 -8.31 14.92
N VAL A 52 4.92 -7.45 15.95
CA VAL A 52 5.37 -7.84 17.30
C VAL A 52 4.18 -8.30 18.14
N GLN A 53 3.01 -7.70 17.91
CA GLN A 53 1.76 -7.96 18.61
C GLN A 53 0.56 -7.76 17.66
N GLY A 54 -0.63 -8.22 18.08
CA GLY A 54 -1.88 -7.98 17.36
C GLY A 54 -2.06 -8.81 16.08
N HIS A 55 -1.39 -9.95 15.97
CA HIS A 55 -1.51 -10.85 14.81
C HIS A 55 -2.95 -11.32 14.58
N ASP A 56 -3.71 -11.53 15.66
CA ASP A 56 -5.12 -11.91 15.63
C ASP A 56 -6.05 -10.78 15.13
N LYS A 57 -5.51 -9.56 15.00
CA LYS A 57 -6.24 -8.40 14.49
C LYS A 57 -5.88 -8.06 13.06
N ILE A 58 -5.18 -8.91 12.31
CA ILE A 58 -4.84 -8.64 10.91
C ILE A 58 -5.77 -9.43 9.99
N ALA A 59 -6.27 -8.78 8.96
CA ALA A 59 -7.00 -9.40 7.86
C ALA A 59 -6.54 -8.84 6.51
N GLY A 60 -6.78 -9.61 5.46
CA GLY A 60 -6.53 -9.23 4.08
C GLY A 60 -7.82 -8.98 3.32
N LEU A 61 -7.75 -8.04 2.39
CA LEU A 61 -8.78 -7.74 1.42
C LEU A 61 -8.17 -7.72 0.01
N ARG A 62 -8.90 -8.27 -0.97
CA ARG A 62 -8.59 -8.08 -2.40
C ARG A 62 -9.80 -7.47 -3.09
N LEU A 63 -9.56 -6.42 -3.87
CA LEU A 63 -10.60 -5.79 -4.69
C LEU A 63 -11.02 -6.66 -5.88
N THR A 64 -10.14 -7.57 -6.31
CA THR A 64 -10.42 -8.58 -7.34
C THR A 64 -9.69 -9.88 -7.03
N PRO A 65 -10.11 -11.03 -7.62
CA PRO A 65 -9.41 -12.30 -7.45
C PRO A 65 -7.94 -12.32 -7.93
N LYS A 66 -7.52 -11.36 -8.76
CA LYS A 66 -6.14 -11.23 -9.26
C LYS A 66 -5.43 -9.95 -8.78
N GLY A 67 -6.09 -9.12 -7.99
CA GLY A 67 -5.56 -7.85 -7.49
C GLY A 67 -4.57 -8.02 -6.34
N LEU A 68 -4.02 -6.91 -5.87
CA LEU A 68 -3.12 -6.89 -4.71
C LEU A 68 -3.81 -7.42 -3.45
N TYR A 69 -3.03 -8.02 -2.58
CA TYR A 69 -3.43 -8.25 -1.20
C TYR A 69 -3.28 -6.92 -0.44
N ARG A 70 -4.34 -6.51 0.24
CA ARG A 70 -4.37 -5.28 1.03
C ARG A 70 -4.67 -5.66 2.47
N TRP A 71 -3.69 -5.48 3.34
CA TRP A 71 -3.71 -5.90 4.73
C TRP A 71 -4.12 -4.73 5.61
N HIS A 72 -5.07 -4.95 6.50
CA HIS A 72 -5.54 -3.97 7.46
C HIS A 72 -5.77 -4.63 8.82
N THR A 73 -5.91 -3.81 9.86
CA THR A 73 -6.35 -4.29 11.16
C THR A 73 -7.86 -4.46 11.20
N THR A 74 -8.39 -5.44 11.92
CA THR A 74 -9.83 -5.65 12.12
C THR A 74 -10.42 -4.81 13.24
N CYS A 75 -9.60 -4.30 14.16
CA CYS A 75 -10.07 -3.51 15.30
C CYS A 75 -10.36 -2.03 14.95
N CYS A 76 -9.58 -1.43 14.05
CA CYS A 76 -9.71 -0.01 13.68
C CYS A 76 -9.48 0.27 12.19
N ASN A 77 -9.47 -0.79 11.36
CA ASN A 77 -9.31 -0.67 9.92
C ASN A 77 -8.03 0.01 9.42
N SER A 78 -7.03 0.17 10.29
CA SER A 78 -5.74 0.76 9.92
C SER A 78 -5.05 -0.06 8.83
N PRO A 79 -4.61 0.58 7.72
CA PRO A 79 -3.93 -0.11 6.63
C PRO A 79 -2.49 -0.44 7.02
N VAL A 80 -2.16 -1.72 7.18
CA VAL A 80 -0.84 -2.18 7.70
C VAL A 80 0.05 -2.79 6.63
N GLY A 81 -0.45 -3.00 5.42
CA GLY A 81 0.40 -3.40 4.32
C GLY A 81 -0.32 -3.66 3.01
N ASN A 82 0.43 -3.78 1.92
CA ASN A 82 -0.03 -4.34 0.67
C ASN A 82 1.07 -5.21 0.05
N SER A 83 0.70 -6.31 -0.59
CA SER A 83 1.65 -7.21 -1.25
C SER A 83 1.13 -7.67 -2.61
N LEU A 84 2.03 -7.93 -3.55
CA LEU A 84 1.68 -8.42 -4.89
C LEU A 84 1.36 -9.91 -4.85
N THR A 85 2.41 -10.73 -4.89
CA THR A 85 2.35 -12.18 -4.75
C THR A 85 3.42 -12.58 -3.73
N PRO A 86 3.30 -13.75 -3.08
CA PRO A 86 4.27 -14.20 -2.08
C PRO A 86 5.72 -14.27 -2.60
N ALA A 87 5.89 -14.48 -3.91
CA ALA A 87 7.20 -14.61 -4.53
C ALA A 87 7.90 -13.27 -4.81
N VAL A 88 7.15 -12.16 -4.88
CA VAL A 88 7.70 -10.83 -5.14
C VAL A 88 8.01 -10.16 -3.80
N PRO A 89 9.30 -9.91 -3.46
CA PRO A 89 9.68 -9.32 -2.19
C PRO A 89 9.29 -7.84 -2.12
N PHE A 90 8.01 -7.56 -1.94
CA PHE A 90 7.49 -6.20 -2.00
C PHE A 90 6.29 -6.06 -1.08
N VAL A 91 6.48 -5.30 0.00
CA VAL A 91 5.41 -4.88 0.89
C VAL A 91 5.36 -3.36 0.89
N GLY A 92 4.24 -2.78 0.49
CA GLY A 92 3.95 -1.36 0.70
C GLY A 92 3.25 -1.16 2.05
N ILE A 93 3.56 -0.09 2.76
CA ILE A 93 2.97 0.27 4.06
C ILE A 93 2.55 1.73 3.95
N ALA A 94 1.28 2.03 4.26
CA ALA A 94 0.81 3.40 4.31
C ALA A 94 1.55 4.17 5.41
N VAL A 95 1.97 5.39 5.15
CA VAL A 95 2.76 6.19 6.12
C VAL A 95 2.03 6.40 7.45
N GLN A 96 0.70 6.40 7.43
CA GLN A 96 -0.16 6.55 8.61
C GLN A 96 -0.13 5.33 9.54
N ALA A 97 0.46 4.22 9.11
CA ALA A 97 0.70 3.06 9.96
C ALA A 97 1.97 3.20 10.83
N PHE A 98 2.79 4.22 10.59
CA PHE A 98 3.99 4.49 11.38
C PHE A 98 3.71 5.54 12.46
N ASP A 99 4.29 5.32 13.65
CA ASP A 99 4.22 6.29 14.74
C ASP A 99 4.92 7.61 14.36
N GLY A 100 4.43 8.72 14.92
CA GLY A 100 5.02 10.05 14.73
C GLY A 100 4.65 10.74 13.41
N GLY A 101 3.77 10.15 12.59
CA GLY A 101 3.20 10.79 11.41
C GLY A 101 4.22 11.09 10.29
N ALA A 102 3.80 11.90 9.32
CA ALA A 102 4.56 12.13 8.09
C ALA A 102 5.95 12.73 8.32
N SER A 103 6.13 13.61 9.31
CA SER A 103 7.43 14.25 9.62
C SER A 103 8.47 13.22 10.05
N ARG A 104 8.13 12.33 10.99
CA ARG A 104 9.04 11.27 11.43
C ARG A 104 9.32 10.26 10.33
N VAL A 105 8.33 9.95 9.50
CA VAL A 105 8.52 9.08 8.34
C VAL A 105 9.48 9.71 7.32
N ASP A 106 9.38 11.03 7.07
CA ASP A 106 10.32 11.76 6.21
C ASP A 106 11.76 11.71 6.76
N GLU A 107 11.95 11.87 8.06
CA GLU A 107 13.26 11.78 8.72
C GLU A 107 13.89 10.38 8.57
N VAL A 108 13.09 9.32 8.69
CA VAL A 108 13.57 7.93 8.70
C VAL A 108 13.71 7.35 7.29
N PHE A 109 12.74 7.61 6.42
CA PHE A 109 12.64 6.98 5.10
C PHE A 109 12.92 7.93 3.94
N GLY A 110 13.10 9.22 4.22
CA GLY A 110 13.19 10.26 3.20
C GLY A 110 11.84 10.58 2.59
N LYS A 111 11.77 11.69 1.84
CA LYS A 111 10.57 12.12 1.13
C LYS A 111 10.16 11.13 0.03
N PRO A 112 8.88 11.13 -0.40
CA PRO A 112 8.47 10.37 -1.57
C PRO A 112 9.34 10.70 -2.78
N THR A 113 9.84 9.65 -3.45
CA THR A 113 10.69 9.76 -4.64
C THR A 113 9.90 10.13 -5.90
N GLY A 114 8.57 10.05 -5.83
CA GLY A 114 7.67 10.54 -6.84
C GLY A 114 6.22 10.12 -6.58
N ALA A 115 5.36 10.47 -7.54
CA ALA A 115 3.95 10.13 -7.55
C ALA A 115 3.63 9.24 -8.76
N ILE A 116 2.68 8.33 -8.62
CA ILE A 116 2.28 7.40 -9.68
C ILE A 116 0.77 7.34 -9.84
N LEU A 117 0.32 6.99 -11.04
CA LEU A 117 -1.09 6.76 -11.39
C LEU A 117 -1.98 7.99 -11.16
N GLY A 118 -1.41 9.18 -11.30
CA GLY A 118 -2.10 10.47 -11.15
C GLY A 118 -3.25 10.71 -12.13
N LYS A 119 -3.37 9.89 -13.18
CA LYS A 119 -4.55 9.92 -14.07
C LYS A 119 -5.86 9.57 -13.35
N TYR A 120 -5.78 9.03 -12.13
CA TYR A 120 -6.90 8.74 -11.25
C TYR A 120 -6.98 9.69 -10.04
N ALA A 121 -6.07 10.66 -9.92
CA ALA A 121 -6.07 11.63 -8.83
C ALA A 121 -7.35 12.47 -8.87
N ILE A 122 -7.95 12.73 -7.71
CA ILE A 122 -9.10 13.60 -7.55
C ILE A 122 -8.71 15.04 -7.92
N GLY A 123 -9.51 15.67 -8.77
CA GLY A 123 -9.24 17.02 -9.26
C GLY A 123 -8.05 17.07 -10.20
N GLU A 124 -7.20 18.09 -10.04
CA GLU A 124 -6.01 18.23 -10.87
C GLU A 124 -4.91 17.25 -10.42
N ALA A 125 -4.38 16.49 -11.39
CA ALA A 125 -3.34 15.51 -11.09
C ALA A 125 -2.04 16.19 -10.66
N PRO A 126 -1.41 15.75 -9.55
CA PRO A 126 -0.14 16.30 -9.10
C PRO A 126 0.95 16.24 -10.18
N LYS A 127 1.81 17.26 -10.26
CA LYS A 127 2.83 17.35 -11.31
C LYS A 127 3.72 16.10 -11.34
N GLY A 128 3.92 15.54 -12.54
CA GLY A 128 4.78 14.37 -12.74
C GLY A 128 4.18 13.04 -12.32
N SER A 129 2.89 12.99 -11.95
CA SER A 129 2.21 11.77 -11.49
C SER A 129 1.50 10.96 -12.59
N THR A 130 1.24 11.57 -13.74
CA THR A 130 0.45 10.98 -14.85
C THR A 130 1.31 10.26 -15.90
N GLY A 131 2.56 10.68 -16.06
CA GLY A 131 3.47 10.19 -17.09
C GLY A 131 4.24 8.92 -16.71
N PHE A 132 4.85 8.29 -17.71
CA PHE A 132 5.81 7.21 -17.50
C PHE A 132 7.09 7.80 -16.87
N ASN A 133 7.52 7.23 -15.73
CA ASN A 133 8.74 7.64 -15.04
C ASN A 133 9.75 6.47 -15.01
N PRO A 134 10.66 6.38 -16.00
CA PRO A 134 11.63 5.28 -16.09
C PRO A 134 12.51 5.18 -14.84
N SER A 135 12.86 6.31 -14.23
CA SER A 135 13.74 6.34 -13.05
C SER A 135 13.11 5.67 -11.84
N LEU A 136 11.81 5.90 -11.59
CA LEU A 136 11.06 5.23 -10.53
C LEU A 136 10.90 3.74 -10.80
N ILE A 137 10.64 3.37 -12.05
CA ILE A 137 10.47 1.97 -12.45
C ILE A 137 11.78 1.20 -12.27
N LEU A 138 12.89 1.72 -12.81
CA LEU A 138 14.21 1.13 -12.66
C LEU A 138 14.62 1.02 -11.19
N ARG A 139 14.28 2.03 -10.37
CA ARG A 139 14.52 1.99 -8.92
C ARG A 139 13.77 0.83 -8.26
N VAL A 140 12.47 0.67 -8.52
CA VAL A 140 11.68 -0.44 -7.96
C VAL A 140 12.21 -1.79 -8.45
N ILE A 141 12.53 -1.93 -9.74
CA ILE A 141 13.10 -3.17 -10.28
C ILE A 141 14.43 -3.50 -9.59
N GLY A 142 15.35 -2.55 -9.48
CA GLY A 142 16.64 -2.75 -8.81
C GLY A 142 16.48 -3.15 -7.34
N LYS A 143 15.51 -2.56 -6.62
CA LYS A 143 15.17 -2.94 -5.24
C LYS A 143 14.66 -4.37 -5.16
N VAL A 144 13.66 -4.72 -5.95
CA VAL A 144 13.04 -6.06 -5.96
C VAL A 144 14.07 -7.13 -6.30
N LEU A 145 14.89 -6.90 -7.32
CA LEU A 145 15.99 -7.81 -7.69
C LEU A 145 17.01 -7.93 -6.56
N GLY A 146 17.47 -6.81 -6.02
CA GLY A 146 18.43 -6.79 -4.91
C GLY A 146 17.90 -7.43 -3.63
N TRP A 147 16.60 -7.33 -3.35
CA TRP A 147 15.96 -8.02 -2.22
C TRP A 147 15.85 -9.52 -2.48
N ARG A 148 15.48 -9.92 -3.70
CA ARG A 148 15.38 -11.32 -4.09
C ARG A 148 16.72 -12.03 -4.02
N LEU A 149 17.78 -11.43 -4.57
CA LEU A 149 19.14 -11.99 -4.56
C LEU A 149 19.71 -12.14 -3.15
N ARG A 150 19.30 -11.28 -2.22
CA ARG A 150 19.71 -11.34 -0.80
C ARG A 150 18.77 -12.20 0.06
N GLY A 151 17.83 -12.93 -0.54
CA GLY A 151 16.88 -13.78 0.18
C GLY A 151 15.86 -13.00 1.04
N ARG A 152 15.70 -11.69 0.84
CA ARG A 152 14.85 -10.82 1.68
C ARG A 152 13.35 -10.95 1.42
N THR A 153 12.94 -11.94 0.60
CA THR A 153 11.54 -12.38 0.51
C THR A 153 11.07 -13.04 1.79
N TRP A 154 11.96 -13.71 2.51
CA TRP A 154 11.64 -14.48 3.72
C TRP A 154 12.48 -14.03 4.93
N PRO A 155 11.92 -14.02 6.15
CA PRO A 155 10.53 -14.35 6.49
C PRO A 155 9.53 -13.35 5.88
N HIS A 156 8.31 -13.81 5.58
CA HIS A 156 7.25 -12.97 5.02
C HIS A 156 6.17 -12.72 6.09
N PRO A 157 5.80 -11.47 6.39
CA PRO A 157 4.89 -11.17 7.50
C PRO A 157 3.43 -11.57 7.22
N PHE A 158 3.09 -11.84 5.96
CA PHE A 158 1.72 -12.14 5.51
C PHE A 158 1.51 -13.51 4.85
N PHE A 159 2.56 -14.25 4.50
CA PHE A 159 2.43 -15.52 3.76
C PHE A 159 3.26 -16.62 4.43
N LYS A 160 2.79 -17.86 4.35
CA LYS A 160 3.54 -19.06 4.78
C LYS A 160 4.50 -19.49 3.67
N ARG A 161 5.73 -19.84 4.02
CA ARG A 161 6.78 -20.17 3.03
C ARG A 161 6.50 -21.47 2.30
N GLU A 162 5.92 -22.42 3.00
CA GLU A 162 5.72 -23.80 2.57
C GLU A 162 4.57 -23.88 1.56
N THR A 163 3.52 -23.09 1.76
CA THR A 163 2.27 -23.17 0.98
C THR A 163 2.00 -21.96 0.12
N ASN A 164 2.76 -20.86 0.30
CA ASN A 164 2.46 -19.53 -0.26
C ASN A 164 1.07 -19.00 0.13
N ALA A 165 0.37 -19.62 1.09
CA ALA A 165 -0.94 -19.20 1.53
C ALA A 165 -0.83 -17.98 2.46
N PRO A 166 -1.84 -17.08 2.46
CA PRO A 166 -2.01 -16.08 3.50
C PRO A 166 -1.90 -16.67 4.92
N ILE A 167 -1.23 -15.94 5.82
CA ILE A 167 -1.22 -16.25 7.26
C ILE A 167 -2.56 -15.85 7.89
N TYR A 168 -3.15 -14.75 7.41
CA TYR A 168 -4.35 -14.13 7.96
C TYR A 168 -5.60 -14.40 7.11
N PRO A 169 -6.81 -14.27 7.67
CA PRO A 169 -8.05 -14.34 6.91
C PRO A 169 -8.04 -13.37 5.72
N LEU A 170 -8.57 -13.81 4.59
CA LEU A 170 -8.56 -13.06 3.33
C LEU A 170 -9.95 -13.05 2.71
N THR A 171 -10.48 -11.85 2.47
CA THR A 171 -11.74 -11.66 1.74
C THR A 171 -11.46 -11.09 0.35
N VAL A 172 -12.23 -11.54 -0.64
CA VAL A 172 -12.25 -10.94 -1.98
C VAL A 172 -13.60 -10.27 -2.16
N LEU A 173 -13.62 -9.01 -2.58
CA LEU A 173 -14.89 -8.34 -2.86
C LEU A 173 -15.63 -9.03 -4.01
N SER A 174 -16.95 -9.09 -3.87
CA SER A 174 -17.84 -9.34 -5.00
C SER A 174 -17.74 -8.20 -6.02
N GLN A 175 -18.17 -8.48 -7.25
CA GLN A 175 -18.23 -7.46 -8.29
C GLN A 175 -19.11 -6.27 -7.88
N GLY A 176 -20.29 -6.53 -7.31
CA GLY A 176 -21.21 -5.48 -6.86
C GLY A 176 -20.62 -4.60 -5.75
N GLU A 177 -19.95 -5.19 -4.75
CA GLU A 177 -19.23 -4.41 -3.73
C GLU A 177 -18.13 -3.54 -4.33
N ARG A 178 -17.42 -4.05 -5.34
CA ARG A 178 -16.36 -3.28 -6.02
C ARG A 178 -16.93 -2.14 -6.86
N GLU A 179 -18.05 -2.36 -7.55
CA GLU A 179 -18.73 -1.36 -8.36
C GLU A 179 -19.30 -0.23 -7.50
N ALA A 180 -19.83 -0.55 -6.31
CA ALA A 180 -20.33 0.43 -5.35
C ALA A 180 -19.25 1.43 -4.87
N LEU A 181 -17.96 1.08 -4.97
CA LEU A 181 -16.84 1.97 -4.62
C LEU A 181 -16.47 2.95 -5.73
N ARG A 182 -16.86 2.68 -6.99
CA ARG A 182 -16.44 3.47 -8.15
C ARG A 182 -16.87 4.94 -8.09
N PRO A 183 -18.10 5.30 -7.63
CA PRO A 183 -18.52 6.69 -7.44
C PRO A 183 -17.64 7.50 -6.48
N LEU A 184 -16.89 6.84 -5.61
CA LEU A 184 -16.03 7.48 -4.59
C LEU A 184 -14.59 7.68 -5.09
N CYS A 185 -14.24 7.13 -6.26
CA CYS A 185 -12.86 7.04 -6.74
C CYS A 185 -12.64 7.73 -8.08
N GLY A 186 -11.38 7.98 -8.41
CA GLY A 186 -10.95 8.55 -9.67
C GLY A 186 -11.05 10.08 -9.71
N PRO A 187 -10.87 10.69 -10.88
CA PRO A 187 -10.68 12.14 -10.96
C PRO A 187 -11.89 13.00 -10.61
N ARG A 188 -13.08 12.42 -10.73
CA ARG A 188 -14.38 13.10 -10.54
C ARG A 188 -15.31 12.20 -9.73
N PRO A 189 -15.07 12.06 -8.41
CA PRO A 189 -15.99 11.31 -7.55
C PRO A 189 -17.35 12.01 -7.55
N THR A 190 -18.42 11.23 -7.65
CA THR A 190 -19.81 11.74 -7.71
C THR A 190 -20.51 11.72 -6.36
N ALA A 191 -19.91 11.08 -5.36
CA ALA A 191 -20.33 11.16 -3.97
C ALA A 191 -19.21 11.79 -3.15
N PRO A 192 -19.53 12.70 -2.20
CA PRO A 192 -18.53 13.22 -1.28
C PRO A 192 -17.92 12.05 -0.49
N ALA A 193 -16.64 12.15 -0.15
CA ALA A 193 -16.05 11.25 0.85
C ALA A 193 -16.87 11.42 2.14
N GLY A 194 -17.77 10.47 2.40
CA GLY A 194 -18.71 10.57 3.51
C GLY A 194 -17.96 10.77 4.84
N PRO A 195 -18.47 11.61 5.75
CA PRO A 195 -17.88 11.76 7.06
C PRO A 195 -18.13 10.51 7.92
N VAL A 196 -17.17 10.24 8.81
CA VAL A 196 -17.21 9.23 9.88
C VAL A 196 -18.30 9.56 10.89
#